data_AF-A0A7X6NHZ7-F1
#
_entry.id   AF-A0A7X6NHZ7-F1
#
_cell.length_a   1.000
_cell.length_b   1.000
_cell.length_c   1.000
_cell.angle_alpha   90.00
_cell.angle_beta   90.00
_cell.angle_gamma   90.00
#
_symmetry.space_group_name_H-M   'P 1'
#
loop_
_entity.id
_entity.type
_entity.pdbx_description
1 polymer ?
#
loop_
_entity_poly.entity_id
_entity_poly.type
_entity_poly.pdbx_seq_one_letter_code
_entity_poly.pdbx_strand_id
1 'polypeptide(L)' 'GWALAITAMAGIRSKLNENSIPEGLRGVPITLIITGIMALAFIGFSGMVQIQ' A
#
# COMPACT_ATOMS: atom_id res chain seq x y z
N GLY A 1 -11.12 -8.27 -4.31
CA GLY A 1 -9.81 -8.12 -3.66
C GLY A 1 -8.73 -7.61 -4.59
N TRP A 2 -8.32 -8.41 -5.59
CA TRP A 2 -7.14 -8.16 -6.44
C TRP A 2 -7.14 -6.81 -7.19
N ALA A 3 -8.21 -6.48 -7.92
CA ALA A 3 -8.30 -5.21 -8.64
C ALA A 3 -8.25 -3.98 -7.71
N LEU A 4 -8.81 -4.11 -6.50
CA LEU A 4 -8.81 -3.06 -5.49
C LEU A 4 -7.40 -2.86 -4.91
N ALA A 5 -6.66 -3.95 -4.68
CA ALA A 5 -5.26 -3.88 -4.26
C ALA A 5 -4.36 -3.23 -5.33
N ILE A 6 -4.54 -3.56 -6.61
CA ILE A 6 -3.78 -2.94 -7.71
C ILE A 6 -4.08 -1.44 -7.80
N THR A 7 -5.36 -1.08 -7.74
CA THR A 7 -5.77 0.33 -7.82
C THR A 7 -5.24 1.13 -6.62
N ALA A 8 -5.27 0.56 -5.41
CA ALA A 8 -4.69 1.16 -4.22
C ALA A 8 -3.17 1.35 -4.34
N MET A 9 -2.44 0.32 -4.78
CA MET A 9 -1.00 0.40 -5.05
C MET A 9 -0.65 1.47 -6.09
N ALA A 10 -1.41 1.54 -7.18
CA ALA A 10 -1.23 2.54 -8.23
C ALA A 10 -1.49 3.97 -7.71
N GLY A 11 -2.54 4.18 -6.92
CA GLY A 11 -2.85 5.48 -6.32
C GLY A 11 -1.81 5.94 -5.30
N ILE A 12 -1.25 5.02 -4.50
CA ILE A 12 -0.17 5.35 -3.56
C ILE A 12 1.10 5.73 -4.33
N ARG A 13 1.46 4.95 -5.36
CA ARG A 13 2.61 5.23 -6.23
C ARG A 13 2.47 6.56 -6.99
N SER A 14 1.26 6.94 -7.42
CA SER A 14 1.06 8.20 -8.15
C SER A 14 1.17 9.44 -7.26
N LYS A 15 0.86 9.32 -5.96
CA LYS A 15 1.03 10.40 -4.98
C LYS A 15 2.44 10.44 -4.36
N LEU A 16 3.16 9.33 -4.40
CA LEU A 16 4.48 9.21 -3.83
C LEU A 16 5.51 9.92 -4.72
N ASN A 17 6.20 10.92 -4.17
CA ASN A 17 7.26 11.61 -4.89
C ASN A 17 8.56 10.79 -4.85
N GLU A 18 8.78 9.96 -5.88
CA GLU A 18 9.97 9.09 -5.97
C GLU A 18 11.31 9.84 -5.88
N ASN A 19 11.34 11.12 -6.26
CA ASN A 19 12.54 11.94 -6.21
C ASN A 19 12.96 12.28 -4.77
N SER A 20 12.02 12.29 -3.83
CA SER A 20 12.27 12.55 -2.41
C SER A 20 12.70 11.31 -1.62
N ILE A 21 12.73 10.14 -2.25
CA ILE A 21 13.12 8.88 -1.62
C ILE A 21 14.65 8.70 -1.76
N PRO A 22 15.38 8.43 -0.65
CA PRO A 22 16.82 8.13 -0.68
C PRO A 22 17.10 6.93 -1.59
N GLU A 23 18.23 6.94 -2.32
CA GLU A 23 18.54 5.91 -3.32
C GLU A 23 18.49 4.47 -2.77
N GLY A 24 18.92 4.26 -1.53
CA GLY A 24 18.86 2.95 -0.87
C GLY A 24 17.46 2.44 -0.53
N LEU A 25 16.43 3.29 -0.60
CA LEU A 25 15.03 2.95 -0.31
C LEU A 25 14.16 2.90 -1.57
N ARG A 26 14.71 3.26 -2.75
CA ARG A 26 13.97 3.24 -4.01
C ARG A 26 13.69 1.82 -4.48
N GLY A 27 12.50 1.61 -5.07
CA GLY A 27 12.10 0.32 -5.62
C GLY A 27 11.52 -0.63 -4.56
N VAL A 28 12.23 -1.72 -4.25
CA VAL A 28 11.69 -2.83 -3.43
C VAL A 28 11.37 -2.43 -1.99
N PRO A 29 12.22 -1.70 -1.25
CA PRO A 29 11.99 -1.42 0.16
C PRO A 29 10.73 -0.58 0.41
N ILE A 30 10.55 0.49 -0.37
CA ILE A 30 9.39 1.37 -0.24
C ILE A 30 8.08 0.65 -0.58
N THR A 31 8.09 -0.22 -1.59
CA THR A 31 6.91 -1.03 -1.96
C THR A 31 6.53 -2.00 -0.85
N LEU A 32 7.51 -2.58 -0.15
CA LEU A 32 7.28 -3.45 1.00
C LEU A 32 6.62 -2.70 2.16
N ILE A 33 7.08 -1.48 2.45
CA ILE A 33 6.49 -0.61 3.47
C ILE A 33 5.03 -0.27 3.11
N ILE A 34 4.79 0.13 1.86
CA ILE A 34 3.45 0.46 1.35
C ILE A 34 2.52 -0.77 1.47
N THR A 35 3.01 -1.95 1.10
CA THR A 35 2.25 -3.19 1.16
C THR A 35 1.92 -3.56 2.61
N GLY A 36 2.85 -3.36 3.54
CA GLY A 36 2.61 -3.58 4.98
C GLY A 36 1.54 -2.65 5.55
N ILE A 37 1.59 -1.36 5.22
CA ILE A 37 0.55 -0.39 5.62
C ILE A 37 -0.80 -0.74 4.99
N MET A 38 -0.80 -1.15 3.73
CA MET A 38 -2.01 -1.59 3.03
C MET A 38 -2.61 -2.85 3.68
N ALA A 39 -1.78 -3.80 4.11
CA ALA A 39 -2.24 -4.98 4.86
C ALA A 39 -2.88 -4.60 6.19
N LEU A 40 -2.29 -3.65 6.94
CA LEU A 40 -2.88 -3.11 8.17
C LEU A 40 -4.23 -2.44 7.91
N ALA A 41 -4.35 -1.66 6.83
CA ALA A 41 -5.61 -1.05 6.42
C ALA A 41 -6.68 -2.11 6.08
N PHE A 42 -6.32 -3.18 5.39
CA PHE A 42 -7.22 -4.30 5.12
C PHE A 42 -7.65 -5.03 6.40
N ILE A 43 -6.74 -5.24 7.36
CA ILE A 43 -7.07 -5.85 8.67
C ILE A 43 -8.03 -4.95 9.45
N GLY A 44 -7.78 -3.63 9.49
CA GLY A 44 -8.69 -2.67 10.12
C GLY A 44 -10.08 -2.65 9.45
N PHE A 45 -10.12 -2.82 8.13
CA PHE A 45 -11.38 -2.96 7.40
C PHE A 45 -12.10 -4.28 7.70
N SER A 46 -11.35 -5.38 7.89
CA SER A 46 -11.92 -6.68 8.29
C SER A 46 -12.60 -6.64 9.67
N GLY A 47 -12.20 -5.72 10.56
CA GLY A 47 -12.88 -5.49 11.84
C GLY A 47 -14.19 -4.72 11.72
N MET A 48 -14.35 -3.90 10.67
CA MET A 48 -15.62 -3.19 10.36
C MET A 48 -16.56 -4.04 9.50
N VAL A 49 -15.99 -4.96 8.72
CA VAL A 49 -16.70 -5.84 7.79
C VAL A 49 -16.81 -7.22 8.46
N GLN A 50 -17.60 -7.31 9.54
CA GLN A 50 -18.10 -8.58 10.06
C GLN A 50 -19.15 -9.10 9.08
N ILE A 51 -18.69 -9.68 7.97
CA ILE A 51 -19.57 -10.48 7.13
C ILE A 51 -19.80 -11.77 7.93
N GLN A 52 -21.01 -11.86 8.49
CA GLN A 52 -21.57 -13.05 9.13
C GLN A 52 -21.39 -14.30 8.26
#